data_AF-A0A1D8ASE8-F1
#
_entry.id   AF-A0A1D8ASE8-F1
#
_cell.length_a   1.000
_cell.length_b   1.000
_cell.length_c   1.000
_cell.angle_alpha   90.00
_cell.angle_beta   90.00
_cell.angle_gamma   90.00
#
_symmetry.space_group_name_H-M   'P 1'
#
loop_
_entity.id
_entity.type
_entity.pdbx_description
1 polymer ?
#
loop_
_entity_poly.entity_id
_entity_poly.type
_entity_poly.pdbx_seq_one_letter_code
_entity_poly.pdbx_strand_id
1 'polypeptide(L)'
;MSDDQPVLTRIPVTVLTGFLGAGKTTLLNRILTEQHGRKIAVIENEFGEVGIDHQLVIQSDEELFEMNNGCICCTVRGDLIRILERLAKRKDPLDAVVIETTGLADPGPVAQTFFTAADIKERYQLDAIVTLVDAKHLGLHLDDSDEARAQVAFADVIVLNKTDLVSPDELAVLEARLRKMNAAARVHRAVQAEVPLRHVLEVGGFNLSRASEMAPNFLEPEYPFEWMGLYQLAPGELVYRLEAGPDPTMDLALVPIPGPGSAPVAAAKETAVRLFAEPPHRLAEGGIIDPAQGRQRLALPAADQIFQIRIPASGWYALFTQHHPDEFAATLLVEGGPVTPARQEALKPDHEHDEAVTSVGLEFPGDVDGKRLNAWLGELLRTKGNDIFRSKGVLAVRGTENRLVFQGVHMLFDGRFDRPWGSEPRKNTFVFIGRNLDRAELSAGFASCLCR
;
A
#
# COMPACT_ATOMS: atom_id res chain seq x y z
N MET A 1 -39.70 -2.99 21.66
CA MET A 1 -39.56 -1.55 21.40
C MET A 1 -38.29 -1.42 20.59
N SER A 2 -38.43 -1.36 19.27
CA SER A 2 -37.31 -1.21 18.32
C SER A 2 -36.83 0.23 18.41
N ASP A 3 -35.60 0.39 18.86
CA ASP A 3 -34.90 1.68 18.93
C ASP A 3 -34.41 2.01 17.51
N ASP A 4 -35.36 2.37 16.63
CA ASP A 4 -35.09 2.83 15.28
C ASP A 4 -34.87 4.34 15.34
N GLN A 5 -33.72 4.75 15.88
CA GLN A 5 -33.27 6.13 15.76
C GLN A 5 -32.83 6.35 14.30
N PRO A 6 -33.35 7.38 13.61
CA PRO A 6 -32.89 7.71 12.27
C PRO A 6 -31.39 8.00 12.35
N VAL A 7 -30.59 7.21 11.64
CA VAL A 7 -29.15 7.46 11.48
C VAL A 7 -29.03 8.84 10.83
N LEU A 8 -28.61 9.84 11.60
CA LEU A 8 -28.21 11.13 11.05
C LEU A 8 -27.08 10.86 10.06
N THR A 9 -27.40 10.88 8.76
CA THR A 9 -26.45 10.68 7.68
C THR A 9 -25.48 11.85 7.68
N ARG A 10 -24.26 11.60 8.15
CA ARG A 10 -23.17 12.57 8.12
C ARG A 10 -22.82 12.89 6.66
N ILE A 11 -22.53 14.15 6.38
CA ILE A 11 -22.16 14.59 5.04
C ILE A 11 -20.77 14.00 4.72
N PRO A 12 -20.62 13.23 3.63
CA PRO A 12 -19.34 12.68 3.21
C PRO A 12 -18.40 13.79 2.73
N VAL A 13 -17.13 13.70 3.12
CA VAL A 13 -16.08 14.65 2.76
C VAL A 13 -14.98 13.94 2.00
N THR A 14 -14.67 14.38 0.79
CA THR A 14 -13.55 13.88 -0.01
C THR A 14 -12.39 14.87 0.08
N VAL A 15 -11.19 14.39 0.43
CA VAL A 15 -9.96 15.19 0.36
C VAL A 15 -9.28 14.88 -0.97
N LEU A 16 -9.19 15.87 -1.84
CA LEU A 16 -8.51 15.80 -3.12
C LEU A 16 -7.09 16.33 -2.97
N THR A 17 -6.10 15.47 -3.16
CA THR A 17 -4.68 15.78 -3.01
C THR A 17 -3.86 15.25 -4.18
N GLY A 18 -2.56 15.51 -4.17
CA GLY A 18 -1.63 15.10 -5.22
C GLY A 18 -0.61 16.18 -5.55
N PHE A 19 0.57 15.75 -5.97
CA PHE A 19 1.69 16.65 -6.21
C PHE A 19 1.40 17.70 -7.29
N LEU A 20 2.23 18.74 -7.37
CA LEU A 20 2.09 19.83 -8.34
C LEU A 20 2.00 19.27 -9.77
N GLY A 21 1.04 19.78 -10.55
CA GLY A 21 0.84 19.37 -11.94
C GLY A 21 0.19 17.99 -12.16
N ALA A 22 -0.23 17.27 -11.11
CA ALA A 22 -0.85 15.94 -11.26
C ALA A 22 -2.25 15.95 -11.93
N GLY A 23 -2.88 17.12 -12.04
CA GLY A 23 -4.20 17.30 -12.67
C GLY A 23 -5.37 17.49 -11.70
N LYS A 24 -5.11 17.93 -10.46
CA LYS A 24 -6.15 18.18 -9.43
C LYS A 24 -7.24 19.12 -9.92
N THR A 25 -6.85 20.29 -10.40
CA THR A 25 -7.74 21.30 -10.99
C THR A 25 -8.57 20.73 -12.15
N THR A 26 -7.99 19.84 -12.96
CA THR A 26 -8.72 19.18 -14.06
C THR A 26 -9.84 18.27 -13.53
N LEU A 27 -9.55 17.47 -12.49
CA LEU A 27 -10.59 16.64 -11.87
C LEU A 27 -11.63 17.50 -11.15
N LEU A 28 -11.21 18.55 -10.46
CA LEU A 28 -12.10 19.44 -9.73
C LEU A 28 -13.08 20.15 -10.66
N ASN A 29 -12.59 20.73 -11.75
CA ASN A 29 -13.44 21.32 -12.78
C ASN A 29 -14.45 20.33 -13.35
N ARG A 30 -14.06 19.06 -13.50
CA ARG A 30 -14.97 18.04 -13.96
C ARG A 30 -16.04 17.70 -12.93
N ILE A 31 -15.69 17.63 -11.65
CA ILE A 31 -16.67 17.50 -10.57
C ILE A 31 -17.67 18.66 -10.66
N LEU A 32 -17.23 19.90 -10.86
CA LEU A 32 -18.10 21.09 -10.91
C LEU A 32 -18.94 21.25 -12.20
N THR A 33 -18.58 20.57 -13.29
CA THR A 33 -19.23 20.76 -14.60
C THR A 33 -20.05 19.57 -15.07
N GLU A 34 -19.77 18.37 -14.56
CA GLU A 34 -20.50 17.15 -14.90
C GLU A 34 -21.88 17.13 -14.21
N GLN A 35 -22.95 16.86 -14.95
CA GLN A 35 -24.29 16.79 -14.37
C GLN A 35 -24.48 15.48 -13.59
N HIS A 36 -24.03 15.47 -12.33
CA HIS A 36 -24.17 14.33 -11.42
C HIS A 36 -25.39 14.44 -10.50
N GLY A 37 -26.13 15.56 -10.53
CA GLY A 37 -27.37 15.75 -9.77
C GLY A 37 -27.17 15.75 -8.25
N ARG A 38 -25.99 16.19 -7.79
CA ARG A 38 -25.61 16.27 -6.36
C ARG A 38 -25.27 17.70 -6.02
N LYS A 39 -25.55 18.10 -4.78
CA LYS A 39 -25.16 19.39 -4.21
C LYS A 39 -23.83 19.26 -3.52
N ILE A 40 -22.75 19.59 -4.23
CA ILE A 40 -21.38 19.49 -3.74
C ILE A 40 -20.87 20.89 -3.38
N ALA A 41 -20.25 21.02 -2.21
CA ALA A 41 -19.47 22.20 -1.87
C ALA A 41 -17.99 21.90 -2.09
N VAL A 42 -17.27 22.83 -2.72
CA VAL A 42 -15.83 22.72 -2.95
C VAL A 42 -15.09 23.76 -2.12
N ILE A 43 -14.06 23.32 -1.40
CA ILE A 43 -13.17 24.16 -0.62
C ILE A 43 -11.78 24.06 -1.25
N GLU A 44 -11.32 25.14 -1.86
CA GLU A 44 -9.99 25.22 -2.48
C GLU A 44 -8.97 25.79 -1.48
N ASN A 45 -7.80 25.16 -1.43
CA ASN A 45 -6.64 25.65 -0.68
C ASN A 45 -5.49 25.83 -1.66
N GLU A 46 -5.37 27.01 -2.28
CA GLU A 46 -4.19 27.38 -3.08
C GLU A 46 -3.58 28.73 -2.68
N PHE A 47 -2.24 28.74 -2.64
CA PHE A 47 -1.41 29.93 -2.46
C PHE A 47 -0.86 30.31 -3.83
N GLY A 48 -1.47 31.31 -4.47
CA GLY A 48 -0.90 32.01 -5.63
C GLY A 48 -0.83 31.22 -6.94
N GLU A 49 -1.92 31.26 -7.71
CA GLU A 49 -1.96 31.76 -9.08
C GLU A 49 -3.41 32.19 -9.34
N VAL A 50 -3.64 33.11 -10.28
CA VAL A 50 -4.93 33.77 -10.52
C VAL A 50 -6.04 32.73 -10.61
N GLY A 51 -7.00 32.83 -9.67
CA GLY A 51 -8.12 31.90 -9.52
C GLY A 51 -8.83 31.67 -10.85
N ILE A 52 -9.34 30.45 -11.01
CA ILE A 52 -10.24 30.09 -12.09
C ILE A 52 -11.28 31.22 -12.21
N ASP A 53 -11.30 31.85 -13.38
CA ASP A 53 -12.10 33.04 -13.64
C ASP A 53 -13.47 32.91 -12.97
N HIS A 54 -13.89 33.93 -12.22
CA HIS A 54 -15.27 34.11 -11.75
C HIS A 54 -16.33 34.06 -12.89
N GLN A 55 -15.91 33.83 -14.14
CA GLN A 55 -16.73 33.69 -15.34
C GLN A 55 -17.00 32.24 -15.79
N LEU A 56 -16.46 31.21 -15.14
CA LEU A 56 -16.60 29.81 -15.59
C LEU A 56 -17.42 28.88 -14.68
N VAL A 57 -18.30 29.42 -13.84
CA VAL A 57 -19.33 28.61 -13.16
C VAL A 57 -20.67 28.82 -13.85
N ILE A 58 -20.98 27.92 -14.79
CA ILE A 58 -22.25 27.84 -15.48
C ILE A 58 -23.25 27.13 -14.56
N GLN A 59 -24.20 27.87 -13.99
CA GLN A 59 -25.52 27.41 -13.53
C GLN A 59 -25.60 25.98 -12.92
N SER A 60 -24.90 25.71 -11.81
CA SER A 60 -25.18 24.56 -10.92
C SER A 60 -25.38 25.05 -9.48
N ASP A 61 -26.06 24.26 -8.62
CA ASP A 61 -26.31 24.55 -7.19
C ASP A 61 -25.02 24.49 -6.32
N GLU A 62 -23.85 24.62 -6.93
CA GLU A 62 -22.53 24.40 -6.34
C GLU A 62 -21.89 25.72 -5.95
N GLU A 63 -21.38 25.80 -4.71
CA GLU A 63 -20.75 27.00 -4.16
C GLU A 63 -19.26 26.74 -3.89
N LEU A 64 -18.40 27.58 -4.45
CA LEU A 64 -16.95 27.55 -4.28
C LEU A 64 -16.53 28.47 -3.13
N PHE A 65 -15.76 27.94 -2.18
CA PHE A 65 -15.26 28.70 -1.02
C PHE A 65 -13.73 28.74 -1.04
N GLU A 66 -13.18 29.94 -1.16
CA GLU A 66 -11.74 30.19 -1.09
C GLU A 66 -11.32 30.49 0.37
N MET A 67 -10.21 29.89 0.81
CA MET A 67 -9.63 30.12 2.15
C MET A 67 -8.64 31.29 2.12
N ASN A 68 -8.64 32.14 3.16
CA ASN A 68 -7.70 33.27 3.27
C ASN A 68 -6.34 32.87 3.87
N ASN A 69 -5.28 33.46 3.33
CA ASN A 69 -3.85 33.23 3.59
C ASN A 69 -3.40 33.20 5.07
N GLY A 70 -2.64 32.17 5.46
CA GLY A 70 -1.75 32.22 6.62
C GLY A 70 -0.94 30.93 6.83
N CYS A 71 0.40 31.01 6.72
CA CYS A 71 1.32 29.91 7.03
C CYS A 71 1.40 29.60 8.53
N ILE A 72 1.82 28.35 8.82
CA ILE A 72 2.19 27.72 10.11
C ILE A 72 1.02 27.01 10.83
N CYS A 73 0.85 25.72 10.47
CA CYS A 73 0.29 24.54 11.18
C CYS A 73 -0.97 24.63 12.08
N CYS A 74 -1.55 25.80 12.34
CA CYS A 74 -2.70 26.02 13.24
C CYS A 74 -3.86 26.79 12.61
N THR A 75 -3.61 27.60 11.57
CA THR A 75 -4.61 28.45 10.87
C THR A 75 -5.47 27.63 9.89
N VAL A 76 -4.85 26.79 9.05
CA VAL A 76 -5.55 25.99 8.02
C VAL A 76 -6.65 25.12 8.63
N ARG A 77 -6.35 24.43 9.74
CA ARG A 77 -7.34 23.60 10.45
C ARG A 77 -8.46 24.43 11.06
N GLY A 78 -8.13 25.59 11.64
CA GLY A 78 -9.11 26.50 12.23
C GLY A 78 -10.06 27.08 11.19
N ASP A 79 -9.54 27.48 10.03
CA ASP A 79 -10.34 28.03 8.92
C ASP A 79 -11.19 26.96 8.26
N LEU A 80 -10.67 25.74 8.09
CA LEU A 80 -11.45 24.61 7.61
C LEU A 80 -12.65 24.33 8.51
N ILE A 81 -12.44 24.28 9.83
CA ILE A 81 -13.52 24.09 10.81
C ILE A 81 -14.57 25.19 10.67
N ARG A 82 -14.16 26.46 10.57
CA ARG A 82 -15.10 27.59 10.40
C ARG A 82 -15.93 27.48 9.13
N ILE A 83 -15.34 27.08 8.01
CA ILE A 83 -16.05 26.90 6.74
C ILE A 83 -17.05 25.75 6.86
N LEU A 84 -16.62 24.59 7.38
CA LEU A 84 -17.50 23.45 7.61
C LEU A 84 -18.66 23.78 8.55
N GLU A 85 -18.43 24.57 9.60
CA GLU A 85 -19.49 25.07 10.49
C GLU A 85 -20.47 26.01 9.79
N ARG A 86 -19.99 26.84 8.86
CA ARG A 86 -20.84 27.73 8.04
C ARG A 86 -21.69 26.92 7.07
N LEU A 87 -21.09 25.93 6.39
CA LEU A 87 -21.80 25.01 5.49
C LEU A 87 -22.86 24.21 6.24
N ALA A 88 -22.58 23.78 7.47
CA ALA A 88 -23.51 23.04 8.31
C ALA A 88 -24.75 23.84 8.74
N LYS A 89 -24.72 25.17 8.62
CA LYS A 89 -25.84 26.08 8.95
C LYS A 89 -26.69 26.44 7.73
N ARG A 90 -26.38 25.91 6.54
CA ARG A 90 -27.17 26.13 5.33
C ARG A 90 -28.59 25.58 5.51
N LYS A 91 -29.57 26.26 4.89
CA LYS A 91 -30.97 25.81 4.87
C LYS A 91 -31.19 24.61 3.95
N ASP A 92 -30.44 24.58 2.86
CA ASP A 92 -30.47 23.50 1.88
C ASP A 92 -29.26 22.57 2.14
N PRO A 93 -29.49 21.29 2.50
CA PRO A 93 -28.42 20.38 2.84
C PRO A 93 -27.54 20.02 1.63
N LEU A 94 -26.25 19.86 1.89
CA LEU A 94 -25.29 19.38 0.90
C LEU A 94 -25.27 17.86 0.88
N ASP A 95 -25.04 17.29 -0.30
CA ASP A 95 -24.85 15.86 -0.47
C ASP A 95 -23.41 15.44 -0.19
N ALA A 96 -22.43 16.30 -0.47
CA ALA A 96 -21.01 16.05 -0.24
C ALA A 96 -20.19 17.34 -0.12
N VAL A 97 -18.98 17.21 0.42
CA VAL A 97 -17.95 18.27 0.41
C VAL A 97 -16.67 17.73 -0.22
N VAL A 98 -16.03 18.51 -1.08
CA VAL A 98 -14.69 18.24 -1.61
C VAL A 98 -13.74 19.30 -1.07
N ILE A 99 -12.61 18.86 -0.52
CA ILE A 99 -11.54 19.73 -0.04
C ILE A 99 -10.33 19.50 -0.92
N GLU A 100 -9.94 20.47 -1.73
CA GLU A 100 -8.64 20.44 -2.40
C GLU A 100 -7.54 20.90 -1.44
N THR A 101 -6.45 20.14 -1.40
CA THR A 101 -5.21 20.56 -0.72
C THR A 101 -4.17 21.04 -1.73
N THR A 102 -3.30 21.97 -1.34
CA THR A 102 -2.17 22.39 -2.19
C THR A 102 -1.32 21.19 -2.62
N GLY A 103 -0.59 21.33 -3.73
CA GLY A 103 0.26 20.25 -4.24
C GLY A 103 1.38 19.81 -3.30
N LEU A 104 1.71 20.61 -2.30
CA LEU A 104 2.75 20.35 -1.30
C LEU A 104 2.17 20.12 0.11
N ALA A 105 0.85 20.00 0.24
CA ALA A 105 0.23 19.75 1.54
C ALA A 105 0.26 18.26 1.88
N ASP A 106 0.57 17.96 3.14
CA ASP A 106 0.28 16.68 3.77
C ASP A 106 -1.24 16.60 4.07
N PRO A 107 -1.96 15.56 3.58
CA PRO A 107 -3.39 15.38 3.86
C PRO A 107 -3.68 14.96 5.33
N GLY A 108 -2.69 14.51 6.09
CA GLY A 108 -2.84 14.05 7.47
C GLY A 108 -3.57 15.04 8.40
N PRO A 109 -3.09 16.29 8.57
CA PRO A 109 -3.74 17.30 9.41
C PRO A 109 -5.19 17.61 9.03
N VAL A 110 -5.52 17.61 7.73
CA VAL A 110 -6.88 17.79 7.24
C VAL A 110 -7.74 16.60 7.65
N ALA A 111 -7.26 15.38 7.40
CA ALA A 111 -7.96 14.15 7.76
C ALA A 111 -8.22 14.02 9.28
N GLN A 112 -7.24 14.38 10.12
CA GLN A 112 -7.36 14.35 11.58
C GLN A 112 -8.50 15.23 12.13
N THR A 113 -8.90 16.28 11.39
CA THR A 113 -9.99 17.17 11.81
C THR A 113 -11.30 16.41 12.01
N PHE A 114 -11.59 15.43 11.16
CA PHE A 114 -12.81 14.62 11.20
C PHE A 114 -12.83 13.59 12.35
N PHE A 115 -11.70 13.36 13.01
CA PHE A 115 -11.58 12.46 14.16
C PHE A 115 -11.55 13.19 15.50
N THR A 116 -11.03 14.42 15.51
CA THR A 116 -10.70 15.14 16.74
C THR A 116 -11.66 16.28 17.08
N ALA A 117 -12.29 16.91 16.09
CA ALA A 117 -13.26 17.97 16.34
C ALA A 117 -14.67 17.38 16.51
N ALA A 118 -15.21 17.41 17.73
CA ALA A 118 -16.48 16.78 18.07
C ALA A 118 -17.65 17.28 17.20
N ASP A 119 -17.79 18.60 17.06
CA ASP A 119 -18.86 19.24 16.28
C ASP A 119 -18.80 18.85 14.79
N ILE A 120 -17.58 18.67 14.26
CA ILE A 120 -17.36 18.22 12.89
C ILE A 120 -17.67 16.73 12.77
N LYS A 121 -17.19 15.89 13.70
CA LYS A 121 -17.41 14.44 13.72
C LYS A 121 -18.89 14.07 13.80
N GLU A 122 -19.74 14.92 14.38
CA GLU A 122 -21.19 14.71 14.45
C GLU A 122 -21.90 14.93 13.11
N ARG A 123 -21.40 15.83 12.26
CA ARG A 123 -22.09 16.30 11.04
C ARG A 123 -21.45 15.84 9.75
N TYR A 124 -20.13 15.65 9.77
CA TYR A 124 -19.32 15.27 8.63
C TYR A 124 -18.62 13.94 8.90
N GLN A 125 -18.34 13.23 7.82
CA GLN A 125 -17.50 12.05 7.85
C GLN A 125 -16.52 12.13 6.68
N LEU A 126 -15.24 11.98 6.96
CA LEU A 126 -14.26 11.77 5.91
C LEU A 126 -14.66 10.52 5.13
N ASP A 127 -14.85 10.64 3.82
CA ASP A 127 -15.25 9.57 2.91
C ASP A 127 -14.02 8.89 2.33
N ALA A 128 -13.14 9.68 1.70
CA ALA A 128 -11.89 9.22 1.12
C ALA A 128 -10.86 10.35 0.97
N ILE A 129 -9.59 9.94 0.93
CA ILE A 129 -8.47 10.73 0.42
C ILE A 129 -8.18 10.22 -0.99
N VAL A 130 -8.38 11.10 -1.97
CA VAL A 130 -8.16 10.84 -3.39
C VAL A 130 -6.88 11.55 -3.80
N THR A 131 -5.88 10.78 -4.20
CA THR A 131 -4.56 11.29 -4.59
C THR A 131 -4.38 11.19 -6.10
N LEU A 132 -4.24 12.34 -6.77
CA LEU A 132 -3.80 12.36 -8.17
C LEU A 132 -2.28 12.24 -8.25
N VAL A 133 -1.85 11.40 -9.18
CA VAL A 133 -0.45 11.12 -9.44
C VAL A 133 -0.16 11.34 -10.92
N ASP A 134 0.90 12.09 -11.23
CA ASP A 134 1.42 12.21 -12.59
C ASP A 134 2.28 10.98 -12.93
N ALA A 135 1.81 10.10 -13.82
CA ALA A 135 2.56 8.90 -14.22
C ALA A 135 3.93 9.22 -14.81
N LYS A 136 4.09 10.37 -15.50
CA LYS A 136 5.37 10.73 -16.13
C LYS A 136 6.44 11.14 -15.11
N HIS A 137 6.03 11.79 -14.03
CA HIS A 137 6.93 12.42 -13.06
C HIS A 137 6.90 11.76 -11.67
N LEU A 138 6.04 10.76 -11.45
CA LEU A 138 5.87 10.11 -10.15
C LEU A 138 7.19 9.62 -9.54
N GLY A 139 8.05 8.97 -10.33
CA GLY A 139 9.33 8.45 -9.83
C GLY A 139 10.16 9.53 -9.15
N LEU A 140 10.37 10.65 -9.85
CA LEU A 140 11.11 11.80 -9.33
C LEU A 140 10.46 12.38 -8.07
N HIS A 141 9.13 12.56 -8.09
CA HIS A 141 8.42 13.12 -6.94
C HIS A 141 8.52 12.22 -5.69
N LEU A 142 8.44 10.90 -5.85
CA LEU A 142 8.58 9.96 -4.74
C LEU A 142 10.01 9.88 -4.22
N ASP A 143 11.00 10.13 -5.05
CA ASP A 143 12.41 10.07 -4.65
C ASP A 143 12.82 11.34 -3.88
N ASP A 144 12.26 12.51 -4.25
CA ASP A 144 12.70 13.80 -3.74
C ASP A 144 11.76 14.47 -2.72
N SER A 145 10.49 14.04 -2.60
CA SER A 145 9.50 14.71 -1.73
C SER A 145 8.82 13.78 -0.73
N ASP A 146 8.93 14.16 0.54
CA ASP A 146 8.22 13.50 1.63
C ASP A 146 6.71 13.74 1.58
N GLU A 147 6.28 14.88 1.02
CA GLU A 147 4.88 15.23 0.78
C GLU A 147 4.25 14.30 -0.27
N ALA A 148 4.94 14.06 -1.38
CA ALA A 148 4.46 13.13 -2.41
C ALA A 148 4.29 11.71 -1.84
N ARG A 149 5.25 11.27 -1.01
CA ARG A 149 5.15 9.98 -0.30
C ARG A 149 3.96 9.95 0.66
N ALA A 150 3.77 11.01 1.45
CA ALA A 150 2.65 11.12 2.39
C ALA A 150 1.30 11.09 1.66
N GLN A 151 1.16 11.83 0.57
CA GLN A 151 -0.04 11.86 -0.27
C GLN A 151 -0.41 10.46 -0.79
N VAL A 152 0.58 9.67 -1.24
CA VAL A 152 0.36 8.27 -1.64
C VAL A 152 0.00 7.40 -0.44
N ALA A 153 0.70 7.55 0.69
CA ALA A 153 0.48 6.78 1.92
C ALA A 153 -0.94 6.92 2.48
N PHE A 154 -1.51 8.13 2.37
CA PHE A 154 -2.83 8.45 2.88
C PHE A 154 -3.98 8.06 1.95
N ALA A 155 -3.69 7.78 0.68
CA ALA A 155 -4.71 7.58 -0.34
C ALA A 155 -5.61 6.38 -0.02
N ASP A 156 -6.92 6.55 -0.18
CA ASP A 156 -7.85 5.45 -0.39
C ASP A 156 -8.00 5.13 -1.87
N VAL A 157 -7.83 6.16 -2.71
CA VAL A 157 -7.88 6.08 -4.16
C VAL A 157 -6.70 6.83 -4.74
N ILE A 158 -5.98 6.18 -5.64
CA ILE A 158 -4.92 6.79 -6.43
C ILE A 158 -5.40 6.89 -7.87
N VAL A 159 -5.50 8.11 -8.38
CA VAL A 159 -5.74 8.36 -9.80
C VAL A 159 -4.38 8.55 -10.47
N LEU A 160 -3.87 7.48 -11.07
CA LEU A 160 -2.64 7.48 -11.85
C LEU A 160 -2.94 8.12 -13.21
N ASN A 161 -2.69 9.42 -13.31
CA ASN A 161 -3.05 10.28 -14.44
C ASN A 161 -1.89 10.41 -15.44
N LYS A 162 -2.18 10.93 -16.64
CA LYS A 162 -1.22 11.10 -17.74
C LYS A 162 -0.56 9.79 -18.19
N THR A 163 -1.32 8.71 -18.14
CA THR A 163 -0.85 7.36 -18.52
C THR A 163 -0.51 7.24 -20.00
N ASP A 164 -0.97 8.19 -20.83
CA ASP A 164 -0.62 8.35 -22.24
C ASP A 164 0.83 8.81 -22.47
N LEU A 165 1.51 9.34 -21.45
CA LEU A 165 2.88 9.86 -21.55
C LEU A 165 3.97 8.84 -21.19
N VAL A 166 3.58 7.61 -20.81
CA VAL A 166 4.48 6.53 -20.38
C VAL A 166 4.18 5.24 -21.13
N SER A 167 5.20 4.40 -21.28
CA SER A 167 5.06 3.08 -21.88
C SER A 167 4.30 2.10 -20.96
N PRO A 168 3.75 1.00 -21.50
CA PRO A 168 3.08 -0.02 -20.68
C PRO A 168 3.99 -0.64 -19.60
N ASP A 169 5.28 -0.80 -19.89
CA ASP A 169 6.26 -1.39 -18.96
C ASP A 169 6.59 -0.42 -17.82
N GLU A 170 6.85 0.86 -18.14
CA GLU A 170 7.01 1.91 -17.13
C GLU A 170 5.77 2.01 -16.24
N LEU A 171 4.58 1.94 -16.84
CA LEU A 171 3.33 1.99 -16.10
C LEU A 171 3.17 0.81 -15.13
N ALA A 172 3.57 -0.40 -15.55
CA ALA A 172 3.55 -1.58 -14.69
C ALA A 172 4.52 -1.45 -13.50
N VAL A 173 5.70 -0.87 -13.72
CA VAL A 173 6.68 -0.57 -12.67
C VAL A 173 6.12 0.44 -11.68
N LEU A 174 5.53 1.55 -12.16
CA LEU A 174 4.93 2.57 -11.30
C LEU A 174 3.75 2.03 -10.48
N GLU A 175 2.91 1.18 -11.06
CA GLU A 175 1.82 0.53 -10.31
C GLU A 175 2.32 -0.43 -9.24
N ALA A 176 3.39 -1.19 -9.54
CA ALA A 176 4.01 -2.04 -8.55
C ALA A 176 4.56 -1.21 -7.38
N ARG A 177 5.21 -0.08 -7.69
CA ARG A 177 5.71 0.89 -6.71
C ARG A 177 4.60 1.45 -5.82
N LEU A 178 3.53 1.96 -6.41
CA LEU A 178 2.38 2.50 -5.66
C LEU A 178 1.71 1.45 -4.77
N ARG A 179 1.61 0.19 -5.23
CA ARG A 179 1.05 -0.91 -4.44
C ARG A 179 1.93 -1.29 -3.25
N LYS A 180 3.25 -1.27 -3.40
CA LYS A 180 4.20 -1.51 -2.32
C LYS A 180 4.06 -0.44 -1.21
N MET A 181 4.02 0.83 -1.63
CA MET A 181 3.83 1.95 -0.71
C MET A 181 2.47 1.92 0.00
N ASN A 182 1.39 1.65 -0.74
CA ASN A 182 0.03 1.65 -0.20
C ASN A 182 -0.83 0.53 -0.81
N ALA A 183 -0.77 -0.64 -0.20
CA ALA A 183 -1.56 -1.81 -0.62
C ALA A 183 -3.08 -1.65 -0.37
N ALA A 184 -3.51 -0.64 0.40
CA ALA A 184 -4.93 -0.41 0.70
C ALA A 184 -5.63 0.46 -0.34
N ALA A 185 -4.88 1.21 -1.15
CA ALA A 185 -5.44 2.15 -2.13
C ALA A 185 -5.93 1.44 -3.40
N ARG A 186 -7.06 1.90 -3.94
CA ARG A 186 -7.52 1.52 -5.28
C ARG A 186 -6.81 2.38 -6.31
N VAL A 187 -6.13 1.78 -7.28
CA VAL A 187 -5.43 2.51 -8.35
C VAL A 187 -6.29 2.53 -9.61
N HIS A 188 -6.56 3.73 -10.13
CA HIS A 188 -7.26 3.96 -11.39
C HIS A 188 -6.33 4.68 -12.38
N ARG A 189 -6.11 4.06 -13.54
CA ARG A 189 -5.43 4.72 -14.67
C ARG A 189 -6.35 5.77 -15.28
N ALA A 190 -5.79 6.92 -15.62
CA ALA A 190 -6.51 8.02 -16.25
C ALA A 190 -5.62 8.77 -17.25
N VAL A 191 -6.30 9.44 -18.19
CA VAL A 191 -5.75 10.48 -19.07
C VAL A 191 -6.64 11.71 -18.84
N GLN A 192 -6.05 12.89 -18.68
CA GLN A 192 -6.79 14.13 -18.37
C GLN A 192 -7.74 14.02 -17.17
N ALA A 193 -7.35 13.27 -16.14
CA ALA A 193 -8.15 12.97 -14.96
C ALA A 193 -9.53 12.32 -15.26
N GLU A 194 -9.63 11.63 -16.40
CA GLU A 194 -10.84 10.91 -16.79
C GLU A 194 -10.99 9.61 -15.97
N VAL A 195 -11.68 9.74 -14.84
CA VAL A 195 -12.10 8.62 -13.98
C VAL A 195 -13.60 8.73 -13.66
N PRO A 196 -14.39 7.64 -13.61
CA PRO A 196 -15.78 7.73 -13.19
C PRO A 196 -15.93 8.41 -11.82
N LEU A 197 -16.79 9.43 -11.68
CA LEU A 197 -16.89 10.23 -10.44
C LEU A 197 -17.23 9.39 -9.20
N ARG A 198 -18.01 8.32 -9.35
CA ARG A 198 -18.29 7.32 -8.30
C ARG A 198 -17.05 6.58 -7.75
N HIS A 199 -15.90 6.66 -8.43
CA HIS A 199 -14.65 6.08 -7.96
C HIS A 199 -13.83 7.07 -7.14
N VAL A 200 -14.18 8.36 -7.15
CA VAL A 200 -13.50 9.41 -6.38
C VAL A 200 -14.42 10.09 -5.36
N LEU A 201 -15.73 10.00 -5.54
CA LEU A 201 -16.77 10.42 -4.61
C LEU A 201 -17.52 9.20 -4.08
N GLU A 202 -17.92 9.23 -2.81
CA GLU A 202 -18.68 8.16 -2.13
C GLU A 202 -17.96 6.80 -2.12
N VAL A 203 -16.63 6.86 -2.05
CA VAL A 203 -15.76 5.69 -2.07
C VAL A 203 -16.00 4.84 -0.82
N GLY A 204 -16.29 5.48 0.32
CA GLY A 204 -16.39 4.82 1.61
C GLY A 204 -15.05 4.29 2.11
N GLY A 205 -13.92 4.91 1.72
CA GLY A 205 -12.57 4.55 2.18
C GLY A 205 -12.43 4.60 3.70
N PHE A 206 -13.25 5.44 4.35
CA PHE A 206 -13.35 5.58 5.80
C PHE A 206 -14.65 5.04 6.40
N ASN A 207 -15.42 4.28 5.61
CA ASN A 207 -16.63 3.61 6.08
C ASN A 207 -16.26 2.27 6.72
N LEU A 208 -16.34 2.22 8.05
CA LEU A 208 -16.05 1.04 8.86
C LEU A 208 -16.93 -0.17 8.47
N SER A 209 -18.14 0.01 7.93
CA SER A 209 -18.97 -1.11 7.45
C SER A 209 -18.49 -1.73 6.13
N ARG A 210 -17.71 -0.97 5.34
CA ARG A 210 -17.12 -1.40 4.05
C ARG A 210 -15.64 -1.75 4.15
N ALA A 211 -14.96 -1.40 5.24
CA ALA A 211 -13.56 -1.73 5.46
C ALA A 211 -13.28 -3.25 5.59
N SER A 212 -14.33 -4.09 5.62
CA SER A 212 -14.21 -5.54 5.44
C SER A 212 -13.97 -5.98 3.98
N GLU A 213 -14.15 -5.07 3.01
CA GLU A 213 -13.75 -5.23 1.60
C GLU A 213 -12.28 -4.78 1.39
N MET A 214 -11.37 -5.26 2.24
CA MET A 214 -9.93 -5.01 2.04
C MET A 214 -9.50 -5.58 0.68
N ALA A 215 -8.63 -4.86 -0.05
CA ALA A 215 -8.22 -5.23 -1.41
C ALA A 215 -7.70 -6.68 -1.47
N PRO A 216 -8.09 -7.52 -2.45
CA PRO A 216 -7.71 -8.93 -2.48
C PRO A 216 -6.20 -9.20 -2.52
N ASN A 217 -5.38 -8.20 -2.87
CA ASN A 217 -3.96 -8.36 -3.15
C ASN A 217 -3.00 -7.89 -2.03
N PHE A 218 -3.47 -7.34 -0.89
CA PHE A 218 -2.54 -6.94 0.20
C PHE A 218 -1.97 -8.16 0.98
N LEU A 219 -2.53 -9.36 0.75
CA LEU A 219 -2.05 -10.62 1.32
C LEU A 219 -1.01 -11.31 0.41
N GLU A 220 -0.61 -10.68 -0.70
CA GLU A 220 0.47 -11.23 -1.53
C GLU A 220 1.77 -11.26 -0.68
N PRO A 221 2.35 -12.44 -0.42
CA PRO A 221 3.55 -12.54 0.40
C PRO A 221 4.71 -11.83 -0.30
N GLU A 222 5.31 -10.85 0.40
CA GLU A 222 6.58 -10.22 0.03
C GLU A 222 7.70 -11.26 0.16
N TYR A 223 8.41 -11.51 -0.92
CA TYR A 223 9.54 -12.44 -0.94
C TYR A 223 10.86 -11.66 -1.04
N PRO A 224 11.93 -12.07 -0.34
CA PRO A 224 13.25 -11.45 -0.46
C PRO A 224 14.04 -11.89 -1.71
N PHE A 225 13.36 -12.45 -2.73
CA PHE A 225 13.97 -13.03 -3.94
C PHE A 225 13.06 -12.91 -5.18
N GLU A 226 13.60 -12.48 -6.32
CA GLU A 226 12.87 -12.02 -7.51
C GLU A 226 12.42 -13.14 -8.42
N TRP A 227 12.98 -14.32 -8.19
CA TRP A 227 12.76 -15.39 -9.13
C TRP A 227 12.89 -16.74 -8.46
N MET A 228 12.08 -17.67 -8.96
CA MET A 228 12.17 -19.08 -8.64
C MET A 228 12.17 -19.90 -9.92
N GLY A 229 13.13 -20.80 -10.03
CA GLY A 229 13.17 -21.86 -11.05
C GLY A 229 13.06 -23.25 -10.42
N LEU A 230 12.15 -24.06 -10.95
CA LEU A 230 12.01 -25.47 -10.59
C LEU A 230 12.75 -26.35 -11.58
N TYR A 231 13.66 -27.17 -11.06
CA TYR A 231 14.50 -28.06 -11.84
C TYR A 231 14.34 -29.49 -11.36
N GLN A 232 14.37 -30.44 -12.30
CA GLN A 232 14.58 -31.84 -11.99
C GLN A 232 16.03 -32.17 -12.31
N LEU A 233 16.83 -32.47 -11.29
CA LEU A 233 18.28 -32.59 -11.38
C LEU A 233 18.74 -33.99 -10.96
N ALA A 234 19.81 -34.47 -11.60
CA ALA A 234 20.52 -35.69 -11.23
C ALA A 234 21.69 -35.35 -10.30
N PRO A 235 22.17 -36.30 -9.46
CA PRO A 235 23.28 -36.05 -8.56
C PRO A 235 24.56 -35.77 -9.35
N GLY A 236 25.34 -34.80 -8.89
CA GLY A 236 26.55 -34.35 -9.57
C GLY A 236 26.80 -32.87 -9.34
N GLU A 237 27.73 -32.32 -10.14
CA GLU A 237 28.05 -30.91 -10.14
C GLU A 237 27.59 -30.28 -11.47
N LEU A 238 26.93 -29.13 -11.36
CA LEU A 238 26.42 -28.34 -12.48
C LEU A 238 27.19 -27.03 -12.53
N VAL A 239 27.32 -26.44 -13.71
CA VAL A 239 27.92 -25.13 -13.84
C VAL A 239 26.82 -24.05 -13.80
N TYR A 240 26.98 -23.06 -12.93
CA TYR A 240 26.14 -21.87 -12.89
C TYR A 240 26.96 -20.66 -13.33
N ARG A 241 26.68 -20.16 -14.52
CA ARG A 241 27.37 -19.03 -15.14
C ARG A 241 26.52 -17.78 -14.97
N LEU A 242 27.15 -16.68 -14.57
CA LEU A 242 26.54 -15.35 -14.54
C LEU A 242 27.46 -14.35 -15.26
N GLU A 243 26.89 -13.39 -15.95
CA GLU A 243 27.57 -12.22 -16.50
C GLU A 243 27.54 -11.07 -15.48
N ALA A 244 28.23 -9.98 -15.80
CA ALA A 244 28.17 -8.76 -15.00
C ALA A 244 26.76 -8.17 -15.03
N GLY A 245 26.12 -8.03 -13.86
CA GLY A 245 24.82 -7.39 -13.71
C GLY A 245 24.90 -6.06 -12.95
N PRO A 246 23.75 -5.47 -12.60
CA PRO A 246 23.68 -4.17 -11.90
C PRO A 246 24.32 -4.20 -10.51
N ASP A 247 24.21 -5.33 -9.80
CA ASP A 247 24.73 -5.50 -8.46
C ASP A 247 26.05 -6.28 -8.42
N PRO A 248 27.02 -5.88 -7.55
CA PRO A 248 28.29 -6.56 -7.40
C PRO A 248 28.19 -7.87 -6.60
N THR A 249 26.97 -8.29 -6.23
CA THR A 249 26.70 -9.54 -5.53
C THR A 249 25.33 -10.09 -5.90
N MET A 250 25.14 -11.40 -5.78
CA MET A 250 23.82 -12.05 -5.92
C MET A 250 23.61 -13.00 -4.74
N ASP A 251 22.51 -12.83 -4.00
CA ASP A 251 22.07 -13.83 -3.02
C ASP A 251 21.18 -14.90 -3.67
N LEU A 252 21.34 -16.16 -3.26
CA LEU A 252 20.49 -17.26 -3.72
C LEU A 252 20.29 -18.33 -2.65
N ALA A 253 19.27 -19.16 -2.82
CA ALA A 253 19.07 -20.38 -2.05
C ALA A 253 18.59 -21.51 -2.96
N LEU A 254 19.15 -22.71 -2.78
CA LEU A 254 18.76 -23.91 -3.49
C LEU A 254 18.05 -24.88 -2.54
N VAL A 255 16.75 -25.08 -2.74
CA VAL A 255 15.89 -25.83 -1.81
C VAL A 255 15.46 -27.16 -2.47
N PRO A 256 15.78 -28.33 -1.89
CA PRO A 256 15.24 -29.60 -2.36
C PRO A 256 13.74 -29.68 -2.03
N ILE A 257 12.92 -30.12 -2.99
CA ILE A 257 11.46 -30.22 -2.84
C ILE A 257 10.97 -31.63 -3.21
N PRO A 258 9.89 -32.14 -2.59
CA PRO A 258 9.39 -33.49 -2.86
C PRO A 258 8.74 -33.64 -4.25
N GLY A 259 8.39 -32.55 -4.92
CA GLY A 259 7.80 -32.56 -6.26
C GLY A 259 7.37 -31.17 -6.74
N PRO A 260 6.92 -31.02 -8.00
CA PRO A 260 6.60 -29.73 -8.61
C PRO A 260 5.18 -29.22 -8.33
N GLY A 261 4.42 -29.93 -7.48
CA GLY A 261 3.05 -29.56 -7.12
C GLY A 261 2.97 -28.23 -6.36
N SER A 262 1.80 -27.59 -6.38
CA SER A 262 1.59 -26.27 -5.76
C SER A 262 1.91 -26.23 -4.26
N ALA A 263 1.53 -27.26 -3.49
CA ALA A 263 1.79 -27.32 -2.05
C ALA A 263 3.30 -27.44 -1.71
N PRO A 264 4.08 -28.37 -2.30
CA PRO A 264 5.53 -28.38 -2.16
C PRO A 264 6.21 -27.05 -2.51
N VAL A 265 5.77 -26.40 -3.59
CA VAL A 265 6.33 -25.13 -4.04
C VAL A 265 6.04 -24.00 -3.05
N ALA A 266 4.83 -23.93 -2.51
CA ALA A 266 4.49 -22.95 -1.47
C ALA A 266 5.36 -23.13 -0.21
N ALA A 267 5.54 -24.37 0.25
CA ALA A 267 6.42 -24.67 1.39
C ALA A 267 7.91 -24.34 1.12
N ALA A 268 8.36 -24.50 -0.13
CA ALA A 268 9.70 -24.11 -0.55
C ALA A 268 9.89 -22.59 -0.50
N LYS A 269 8.90 -21.80 -0.94
CA LYS A 269 8.91 -20.34 -0.85
C LYS A 269 9.03 -19.87 0.61
N GLU A 270 8.24 -20.43 1.54
CA GLU A 270 8.36 -20.13 2.97
C GLU A 270 9.74 -20.51 3.55
N THR A 271 10.31 -21.62 3.08
CA THR A 271 11.63 -22.06 3.50
C THR A 271 12.70 -21.11 2.99
N ALA A 272 12.63 -20.68 1.74
CA ALA A 272 13.52 -19.69 1.17
C ALA A 272 13.43 -18.34 1.90
N VAL A 273 12.24 -17.88 2.30
CA VAL A 273 12.09 -16.65 3.12
C VAL A 273 12.91 -16.74 4.42
N ARG A 274 12.85 -17.89 5.10
CA ARG A 274 13.64 -18.11 6.32
C ARG A 274 15.14 -18.13 6.04
N LEU A 275 15.58 -18.82 4.98
CA LEU A 275 16.99 -18.86 4.60
C LEU A 275 17.53 -17.47 4.24
N PHE A 276 16.75 -16.66 3.51
CA PHE A 276 17.14 -15.30 3.15
C PHE A 276 17.23 -14.36 4.36
N ALA A 277 16.56 -14.66 5.47
CA ALA A 277 16.71 -13.93 6.73
C ALA A 277 17.99 -14.29 7.51
N GLU A 278 18.66 -15.40 7.15
CA GLU A 278 19.90 -15.83 7.80
C GLU A 278 21.14 -15.16 7.16
N PRO A 279 22.25 -15.02 7.91
CA PRO A 279 23.50 -14.52 7.36
C PRO A 279 24.00 -15.38 6.18
N PRO A 280 24.38 -14.78 5.05
CA PRO A 280 24.77 -15.56 3.88
C PRO A 280 26.14 -16.22 4.02
N HIS A 281 26.28 -17.42 3.47
CA HIS A 281 27.58 -18.01 3.16
C HIS A 281 28.17 -17.35 1.91
N ARG A 282 29.31 -16.68 2.03
CA ARG A 282 29.91 -15.92 0.92
C ARG A 282 30.75 -16.81 0.03
N LEU A 283 30.49 -16.77 -1.27
CA LEU A 283 31.22 -17.51 -2.29
C LEU A 283 31.96 -16.54 -3.22
N ALA A 284 33.24 -16.82 -3.46
CA ALA A 284 34.01 -16.21 -4.53
C ALA A 284 33.90 -17.06 -5.80
N GLU A 285 34.42 -16.55 -6.92
CA GLU A 285 34.48 -17.27 -8.20
C GLU A 285 35.02 -18.71 -8.04
N GLY A 286 34.38 -19.66 -8.70
CA GLY A 286 34.68 -21.09 -8.60
C GLY A 286 34.11 -21.76 -7.33
N GLY A 287 33.43 -21.02 -6.46
CA GLY A 287 32.76 -21.55 -5.28
C GLY A 287 31.65 -22.55 -5.59
N ILE A 288 31.31 -23.39 -4.60
CA ILE A 288 30.30 -24.45 -4.73
C ILE A 288 29.03 -24.02 -4.00
N ILE A 289 27.94 -23.90 -4.75
CA ILE A 289 26.58 -23.71 -4.26
C ILE A 289 26.05 -25.05 -3.73
N ASP A 290 25.83 -25.14 -2.42
CA ASP A 290 25.36 -26.37 -1.75
C ASP A 290 23.99 -26.15 -1.06
N PRO A 291 22.95 -26.96 -1.36
CA PRO A 291 21.65 -26.88 -0.69
C PRO A 291 21.72 -26.94 0.84
N ALA A 292 22.75 -27.57 1.41
CA ALA A 292 22.91 -27.70 2.86
C ALA A 292 23.46 -26.42 3.54
N GLN A 293 23.92 -25.44 2.77
CA GLN A 293 24.54 -24.21 3.29
C GLN A 293 23.59 -23.00 3.35
N GLY A 294 22.29 -23.20 3.10
CA GLY A 294 21.29 -22.14 3.22
C GLY A 294 21.46 -21.02 2.18
N ARG A 295 21.33 -19.76 2.60
CA ARG A 295 21.52 -18.58 1.75
C ARG A 295 23.00 -18.41 1.39
N GLN A 296 23.28 -18.23 0.12
CA GLN A 296 24.62 -18.09 -0.41
C GLN A 296 24.75 -16.79 -1.18
N ARG A 297 25.79 -16.01 -0.89
CA ARG A 297 26.09 -14.74 -1.55
C ARG A 297 27.25 -14.92 -2.51
N LEU A 298 26.96 -14.81 -3.80
CA LEU A 298 27.97 -14.81 -4.85
C LEU A 298 28.58 -13.40 -4.92
N ALA A 299 29.90 -13.28 -4.83
CA ALA A 299 30.60 -12.05 -5.18
C ALA A 299 30.66 -11.94 -6.70
N LEU A 300 30.37 -10.77 -7.29
CA LEU A 300 30.33 -10.55 -8.73
C LEU A 300 31.17 -9.33 -9.19
N PRO A 301 32.52 -9.39 -9.23
CA PRO A 301 33.36 -8.26 -9.61
C PRO A 301 33.41 -8.06 -11.14
N ALA A 302 32.33 -7.53 -11.72
CA ALA A 302 32.22 -6.94 -13.06
C ALA A 302 32.67 -7.79 -14.29
N ALA A 303 32.92 -9.08 -14.13
CA ALA A 303 33.26 -10.01 -15.20
C ALA A 303 32.37 -11.26 -15.15
N ASP A 304 32.34 -12.00 -16.26
CA ASP A 304 31.71 -13.31 -16.34
C ASP A 304 32.28 -14.24 -15.27
N GLN A 305 31.40 -14.89 -14.54
CA GLN A 305 31.76 -15.74 -13.42
C GLN A 305 31.06 -17.07 -13.45
N ILE A 306 31.76 -18.03 -12.85
CA ILE A 306 31.38 -19.42 -12.86
C ILE A 306 31.38 -19.93 -11.44
N PHE A 307 30.26 -20.52 -11.04
CA PHE A 307 30.09 -21.25 -9.79
C PHE A 307 29.69 -22.69 -10.11
N GLN A 308 29.97 -23.60 -9.19
CA GLN A 308 29.49 -24.98 -9.28
C GLN A 308 28.24 -25.12 -8.42
N ILE A 309 27.24 -25.89 -8.84
CA ILE A 309 26.11 -26.29 -7.98
C ILE A 309 26.24 -27.77 -7.68
N ARG A 310 26.28 -28.12 -6.40
CA ARG A 310 26.27 -29.51 -5.96
C ARG A 310 24.85 -30.02 -5.79
N ILE A 311 24.52 -31.10 -6.48
CA ILE A 311 23.27 -31.83 -6.33
C ILE A 311 23.54 -33.14 -5.60
N PRO A 312 23.13 -33.28 -4.32
CA PRO A 312 23.46 -34.46 -3.52
C PRO A 312 22.65 -35.71 -3.91
N ALA A 313 21.45 -35.55 -4.47
CA ALA A 313 20.57 -36.66 -4.83
C ALA A 313 19.68 -36.31 -6.02
N SER A 314 19.21 -37.30 -6.77
CA SER A 314 18.22 -37.08 -7.82
C SER A 314 16.93 -36.56 -7.21
N GLY A 315 16.38 -35.48 -7.76
CA GLY A 315 15.15 -34.92 -7.21
C GLY A 315 14.74 -33.60 -7.84
N TRP A 316 13.70 -33.01 -7.25
CA TRP A 316 13.25 -31.67 -7.59
C TRP A 316 13.96 -30.65 -6.71
N TYR A 317 14.39 -29.56 -7.31
CA TYR A 317 15.05 -28.44 -6.65
C TYR A 317 14.39 -27.14 -7.07
N ALA A 318 14.17 -26.24 -6.11
CA ALA A 318 13.76 -24.87 -6.34
C ALA A 318 14.98 -23.96 -6.11
N LEU A 319 15.43 -23.28 -7.17
CA LEU A 319 16.45 -22.25 -7.08
C LEU A 319 15.75 -20.90 -6.91
N PHE A 320 16.07 -20.18 -5.85
CA PHE A 320 15.59 -18.82 -5.58
C PHE A 320 16.77 -17.86 -5.70
N THR A 321 16.61 -16.78 -6.45
CA THR A 321 17.65 -15.75 -6.65
C THR A 321 17.14 -14.38 -6.22
N GLN A 322 18.02 -13.58 -5.62
CA GLN A 322 17.72 -12.21 -5.19
C GLN A 322 17.17 -11.41 -6.35
N HIS A 323 17.84 -11.47 -7.50
CA HIS A 323 17.44 -10.80 -8.73
C HIS A 323 16.96 -11.76 -9.82
N HIS A 324 16.27 -11.23 -10.82
CA HIS A 324 15.88 -12.01 -11.99
C HIS A 324 17.12 -12.52 -12.76
N PRO A 325 17.20 -13.82 -13.14
CA PRO A 325 18.34 -14.38 -13.87
C PRO A 325 18.72 -13.62 -15.14
N ASP A 326 17.74 -13.03 -15.83
CA ASP A 326 17.97 -12.26 -17.06
C ASP A 326 18.84 -11.01 -16.85
N GLU A 327 18.83 -10.40 -15.65
CA GLU A 327 19.67 -9.24 -15.34
C GLU A 327 21.17 -9.56 -15.31
N PHE A 328 21.49 -10.84 -15.15
CA PHE A 328 22.86 -11.36 -15.06
C PHE A 328 23.14 -12.38 -16.16
N ALA A 329 22.27 -12.50 -17.16
CA ALA A 329 22.31 -13.55 -18.20
C ALA A 329 22.60 -14.95 -17.62
N ALA A 330 22.04 -15.24 -16.45
CA ALA A 330 22.44 -16.40 -15.66
C ALA A 330 21.97 -17.70 -16.30
N THR A 331 22.89 -18.67 -16.44
CA THR A 331 22.63 -19.94 -17.10
C THR A 331 23.12 -21.12 -16.27
N LEU A 332 22.27 -22.13 -16.15
CA LEU A 332 22.62 -23.42 -15.56
C LEU A 332 23.03 -24.39 -16.68
N LEU A 333 24.15 -25.07 -16.53
CA LEU A 333 24.78 -25.91 -17.56
C LEU A 333 25.10 -27.31 -17.00
N VAL A 334 24.78 -28.34 -17.78
CA VAL A 334 25.25 -29.73 -17.63
C VAL A 334 26.22 -30.08 -18.77
N GLU A 335 26.89 -31.25 -18.71
CA GLU A 335 27.72 -31.77 -19.81
C GLU A 335 26.99 -31.83 -21.17
N GLY A 336 25.65 -31.83 -21.19
CA GLY A 336 24.81 -31.82 -22.39
C GLY A 336 24.30 -30.45 -22.87
N GLY A 337 24.69 -29.35 -22.22
CA GLY A 337 24.25 -27.98 -22.56
C GLY A 337 23.40 -27.30 -21.48
N PRO A 338 22.69 -26.20 -21.81
CA PRO A 338 21.90 -25.44 -20.85
C PRO A 338 20.70 -26.23 -20.33
N VAL A 339 20.44 -26.12 -19.03
CA VAL A 339 19.28 -26.68 -18.35
C VAL A 339 18.24 -25.58 -18.18
N THR A 340 17.06 -25.78 -18.75
CA THR A 340 15.93 -24.88 -18.55
C THR A 340 15.08 -25.34 -17.35
N PRO A 341 14.53 -24.40 -16.57
CA PRO A 341 13.61 -24.75 -15.51
C PRO A 341 12.33 -25.35 -16.09
N ALA A 342 11.83 -26.43 -15.48
CA ALA A 342 10.54 -27.03 -15.85
C ALA A 342 9.36 -26.08 -15.58
N ARG A 343 9.54 -25.17 -14.60
CA ARG A 343 8.64 -24.07 -14.31
C ARG A 343 9.47 -22.95 -13.70
N GLN A 344 9.22 -21.72 -14.11
CA GLN A 344 9.76 -20.53 -13.46
C GLN A 344 8.64 -19.57 -13.08
N GLU A 345 8.91 -18.74 -12.09
CA GLU A 345 8.01 -17.72 -11.60
C GLU A 345 8.85 -16.49 -11.26
N ALA A 346 8.56 -15.36 -11.92
CA ALA A 346 9.01 -14.07 -11.44
C ALA A 346 8.20 -13.75 -10.18
N LEU A 347 8.91 -13.70 -9.07
CA LEU A 347 8.40 -13.29 -7.77
C LEU A 347 8.74 -11.81 -7.65
N LYS A 348 7.92 -11.01 -6.97
CA LYS A 348 8.23 -9.59 -6.78
C LYS A 348 8.84 -9.39 -5.40
N PRO A 349 10.14 -9.10 -5.29
CA PRO A 349 10.76 -8.59 -4.10
C PRO A 349 10.74 -7.10 -4.18
N ASP A 350 10.85 -6.59 -2.99
CA ASP A 350 11.45 -5.32 -2.77
C ASP A 350 12.88 -5.31 -3.35
N HIS A 351 13.07 -4.69 -4.51
CA HIS A 351 14.31 -3.94 -4.65
C HIS A 351 14.30 -2.87 -3.56
N GLU A 352 15.40 -2.82 -2.80
CA GLU A 352 15.81 -1.68 -2.00
C GLU A 352 16.07 -0.49 -2.95
N HIS A 353 15.01 0.22 -3.31
CA HIS A 353 15.05 1.64 -3.06
C HIS A 353 14.42 1.81 -1.68
N ASP A 354 15.10 2.57 -0.82
CA ASP A 354 14.67 2.99 0.51
C ASP A 354 13.35 3.76 0.36
N GLU A 355 12.26 3.02 0.12
CA GLU A 355 10.93 3.56 0.12
C GLU A 355 10.65 3.89 1.56
N ALA A 356 10.89 5.16 1.89
CA ALA A 356 10.67 5.66 3.23
C ALA A 356 9.26 5.30 3.72
N VAL A 357 8.27 5.11 2.83
CA VAL A 357 6.92 4.62 3.14
C VAL A 357 6.65 3.26 2.50
N THR A 358 6.21 2.28 3.29
CA THR A 358 5.74 0.96 2.85
C THR A 358 4.44 0.57 3.55
N SER A 359 3.86 -0.58 3.17
CA SER A 359 2.68 -1.14 3.81
C SER A 359 2.91 -2.55 4.37
N VAL A 360 2.52 -2.78 5.61
CA VAL A 360 2.62 -4.09 6.29
C VAL A 360 1.22 -4.63 6.52
N GLY A 361 0.81 -5.58 5.68
CA GLY A 361 -0.41 -6.36 5.82
C GLY A 361 -0.20 -7.62 6.66
N LEU A 362 -1.07 -7.88 7.64
CA LEU A 362 -1.00 -9.03 8.53
C LEU A 362 -2.33 -9.77 8.63
N GLU A 363 -2.26 -11.09 8.71
CA GLU A 363 -3.40 -11.98 8.94
C GLU A 363 -3.10 -13.00 10.05
N PHE A 364 -4.03 -13.16 10.99
CA PHE A 364 -3.94 -14.14 12.07
C PHE A 364 -5.29 -14.84 12.29
N PRO A 365 -5.33 -16.18 12.39
CA PRO A 365 -6.53 -16.89 12.75
C PRO A 365 -6.89 -16.72 14.24
N GLY A 366 -8.16 -16.92 14.58
CA GLY A 366 -8.61 -16.98 15.97
C GLY A 366 -8.94 -15.63 16.60
N ASP A 367 -9.17 -15.64 17.91
CA ASP A 367 -9.63 -14.47 18.65
C ASP A 367 -8.49 -13.71 19.33
N VAL A 368 -8.58 -12.39 19.34
CA VAL A 368 -7.71 -11.49 20.08
C VAL A 368 -8.33 -11.09 21.43
N ASP A 369 -7.52 -10.98 22.47
CA ASP A 369 -7.94 -10.38 23.75
C ASP A 369 -7.98 -8.86 23.63
N GLY A 370 -9.16 -8.26 23.81
CA GLY A 370 -9.34 -6.82 23.65
C GLY A 370 -8.53 -5.95 24.61
N LYS A 371 -8.20 -6.42 25.82
CA LYS A 371 -7.37 -5.66 26.77
C LYS A 371 -5.91 -5.66 26.33
N ARG A 372 -5.39 -6.82 25.91
CA ARG A 372 -4.03 -6.93 25.36
C ARG A 372 -3.87 -6.12 24.09
N LEU A 373 -4.85 -6.22 23.19
CA LEU A 373 -4.90 -5.44 21.96
C LEU A 373 -4.83 -3.93 22.25
N ASN A 374 -5.67 -3.42 23.15
CA ASN A 374 -5.68 -2.00 23.50
C ASN A 374 -4.35 -1.55 24.14
N ALA A 375 -3.73 -2.38 24.97
CA ALA A 375 -2.44 -2.06 25.58
C ALA A 375 -1.32 -1.99 24.53
N TRP A 376 -1.27 -2.98 23.63
CA TRP A 376 -0.28 -3.02 22.56
C TRP A 376 -0.48 -1.88 21.55
N LEU A 377 -1.71 -1.65 21.08
CA LEU A 377 -2.03 -0.54 20.18
C LEU A 377 -1.72 0.82 20.82
N GLY A 378 -2.02 1.00 22.10
CA GLY A 378 -1.70 2.23 22.82
C GLY A 378 -0.20 2.52 22.83
N GLU A 379 0.63 1.50 23.09
CA GLU A 379 2.09 1.64 23.07
C GLU A 379 2.65 1.83 21.65
N LEU A 380 2.14 1.06 20.68
CA LEU A 380 2.52 1.19 19.27
C LEU A 380 2.22 2.58 18.73
N LEU A 381 1.00 3.08 18.94
CA LEU A 381 0.62 4.41 18.48
C LEU A 381 1.46 5.45 19.21
N ARG A 382 1.67 5.36 20.53
CA ARG A 382 2.49 6.31 21.29
C ARG A 382 3.94 6.41 20.80
N THR A 383 4.54 5.28 20.41
CA THR A 383 5.97 5.22 20.04
C THR A 383 6.20 5.42 18.54
N LYS A 384 5.31 4.89 17.69
CA LYS A 384 5.47 4.85 16.23
C LYS A 384 4.35 5.54 15.45
N GLY A 385 3.35 6.11 16.10
CA GLY A 385 2.17 6.61 15.37
C GLY A 385 2.41 7.88 14.53
N ASN A 386 3.55 8.55 14.66
CA ASN A 386 3.99 9.56 13.69
C ASN A 386 4.46 8.92 12.39
N ASP A 387 5.08 7.74 12.48
CA ASP A 387 5.56 6.97 11.34
C ASP A 387 4.45 6.14 10.71
N ILE A 388 3.37 5.85 11.43
CA ILE A 388 2.16 5.27 10.86
C ILE A 388 1.36 6.40 10.22
N PHE A 389 1.03 6.29 8.95
CA PHE A 389 0.23 7.28 8.22
C PHE A 389 -1.22 6.84 8.26
N ARG A 390 -1.47 5.60 7.84
CA ARG A 390 -2.81 5.01 7.79
C ARG A 390 -2.80 3.62 8.38
N SER A 391 -3.89 3.24 9.03
CA SER A 391 -4.13 1.86 9.43
C SER A 391 -5.58 1.48 9.23
N LYS A 392 -5.84 0.22 8.88
CA LYS A 392 -7.20 -0.32 8.74
C LYS A 392 -7.20 -1.79 9.06
N GLY A 393 -8.32 -2.31 9.55
CA GLY A 393 -8.46 -3.74 9.70
C GLY A 393 -9.77 -4.21 10.29
N VAL A 394 -9.93 -5.52 10.25
CA VAL A 394 -11.05 -6.28 10.80
C VAL A 394 -10.47 -7.28 11.81
N LEU A 395 -10.94 -7.22 13.05
CA LEU A 395 -10.44 -8.03 14.15
C LEU A 395 -11.55 -8.91 14.73
N ALA A 396 -11.19 -10.14 15.08
CA ALA A 396 -12.02 -11.08 15.82
C ALA A 396 -11.73 -10.94 17.31
N VAL A 397 -12.52 -10.14 18.02
CA VAL A 397 -12.33 -9.92 19.46
C VAL A 397 -13.04 -11.00 20.28
N ARG A 398 -12.36 -11.55 21.28
CA ARG A 398 -12.94 -12.54 22.19
C ARG A 398 -14.17 -11.99 22.92
N GLY A 399 -15.23 -12.79 22.98
CA GLY A 399 -16.45 -12.47 23.72
C GLY A 399 -17.47 -11.64 22.93
N THR A 400 -17.24 -11.43 21.62
CA THR A 400 -18.20 -10.83 20.71
C THR A 400 -18.34 -11.65 19.44
N GLU A 401 -19.56 -11.77 18.93
CA GLU A 401 -19.85 -12.38 17.64
C GLU A 401 -19.66 -11.40 16.48
N ASN A 402 -19.55 -10.10 16.79
CA ASN A 402 -19.39 -9.03 15.81
C ASN A 402 -17.93 -8.79 15.45
N ARG A 403 -17.70 -8.48 14.17
CA ARG A 403 -16.41 -8.02 13.67
C ARG A 403 -16.10 -6.66 14.29
N LEU A 404 -14.90 -6.48 14.82
CA LEU A 404 -14.42 -5.14 15.16
C LEU A 404 -13.70 -4.58 13.93
N VAL A 405 -14.28 -3.57 13.29
CA VAL A 405 -13.62 -2.88 12.19
C VAL A 405 -13.00 -1.61 12.73
N PHE A 406 -11.76 -1.34 12.34
CA PHE A 406 -11.04 -0.16 12.77
C PHE A 406 -10.37 0.56 11.61
N GLN A 407 -10.10 1.83 11.85
CA GLN A 407 -9.27 2.66 11.00
C GLN A 407 -8.50 3.67 11.83
N GLY A 408 -7.35 4.09 11.32
CA GLY A 408 -6.53 5.10 11.96
C GLY A 408 -5.82 6.03 10.98
N VAL A 409 -5.63 7.27 11.43
CA VAL A 409 -4.87 8.33 10.76
C VAL A 409 -3.81 8.78 11.77
N HIS A 410 -2.55 8.46 11.51
CA HIS A 410 -1.49 8.60 12.51
C HIS A 410 -1.84 7.93 13.85
N MET A 411 -1.67 8.68 14.94
CA MET A 411 -1.97 8.29 16.31
C MET A 411 -3.46 8.07 16.57
N LEU A 412 -4.33 8.56 15.69
CA LEU A 412 -5.78 8.52 15.91
C LEU A 412 -6.33 7.19 15.44
N PHE A 413 -7.12 6.55 16.31
CA PHE A 413 -7.72 5.24 16.08
C PHE A 413 -9.21 5.30 16.40
N ASP A 414 -10.06 4.86 15.46
CA ASP A 414 -11.51 4.74 15.64
C ASP A 414 -11.91 3.31 15.28
N GLY A 415 -12.57 2.62 16.21
CA GLY A 415 -13.02 1.24 16.04
C GLY A 415 -14.51 1.12 16.35
N ARG A 416 -15.23 0.32 15.56
CA ARG A 416 -16.65 0.05 15.76
C ARG A 416 -16.97 -1.42 15.46
N PHE A 417 -17.95 -1.95 16.17
CA PHE A 417 -18.51 -3.24 15.81
C PHE A 417 -19.38 -3.10 14.57
N ASP A 418 -19.14 -3.98 13.61
CA ASP A 418 -19.91 -4.12 12.38
C ASP A 418 -20.84 -5.35 12.49
N ARG A 419 -21.18 -6.00 11.38
CA ARG A 419 -21.96 -7.24 11.33
C ARG A 419 -21.29 -8.42 12.05
N PRO A 420 -22.07 -9.44 12.48
CA PRO A 420 -21.54 -10.69 12.98
C PRO A 420 -20.65 -11.43 11.96
N TRP A 421 -19.78 -12.30 12.47
CA TRP A 421 -19.01 -13.23 11.63
C TRP A 421 -19.92 -14.22 10.89
N GLY A 422 -21.02 -14.65 11.51
CA GLY A 422 -21.91 -15.65 10.93
C GLY A 422 -21.19 -16.98 10.73
N SER A 423 -21.19 -17.50 9.51
CA SER A 423 -20.47 -18.73 9.13
C SER A 423 -19.03 -18.49 8.66
N GLU A 424 -18.57 -17.23 8.57
CA GLU A 424 -17.21 -16.92 8.15
C GLU A 424 -16.19 -17.29 9.24
N PRO A 425 -15.00 -17.79 8.85
CA PRO A 425 -13.95 -18.11 9.81
C PRO A 425 -13.52 -16.83 10.53
N ARG A 426 -13.44 -16.90 11.86
CA ARG A 426 -12.97 -15.80 12.69
C ARG A 426 -11.48 -15.61 12.47
N LYS A 427 -11.12 -14.44 11.93
CA LYS A 427 -9.74 -14.07 11.64
C LYS A 427 -9.51 -12.58 11.89
N ASN A 428 -8.25 -12.21 11.99
CA ASN A 428 -7.80 -10.85 12.17
C ASN A 428 -7.01 -10.48 10.92
N THR A 429 -7.40 -9.40 10.26
CA THR A 429 -6.80 -8.95 9.02
C THR A 429 -6.64 -7.44 9.08
N PHE A 430 -5.43 -6.92 8.96
CA PHE A 430 -5.17 -5.49 9.09
C PHE A 430 -3.91 -5.08 8.35
N VAL A 431 -3.81 -3.77 8.08
CA VAL A 431 -2.67 -3.16 7.39
C VAL A 431 -2.24 -1.90 8.12
N PHE A 432 -0.93 -1.71 8.24
CA PHE A 432 -0.30 -0.44 8.61
C PHE A 432 0.45 0.10 7.40
N ILE A 433 0.25 1.37 7.09
CA ILE A 433 0.94 2.08 6.00
C ILE A 433 1.72 3.21 6.64
N GLY A 434 3.01 3.29 6.35
CA GLY A 434 3.87 4.24 7.03
C GLY A 434 5.35 4.00 6.80
N ARG A 435 6.18 4.68 7.58
CA ARG A 435 7.62 4.68 7.46
C ARG A 435 8.27 3.76 8.48
N ASN A 436 9.43 3.19 8.13
CA ASN A 436 10.24 2.38 9.04
C ASN A 436 9.43 1.28 9.75
N LEU A 437 8.47 0.68 9.04
CA LEU A 437 7.61 -0.36 9.61
C LEU A 437 8.35 -1.69 9.68
N ASP A 438 8.42 -2.26 10.88
CA ASP A 438 9.01 -3.59 11.10
C ASP A 438 7.90 -4.65 11.14
N ARG A 439 7.82 -5.46 10.08
CA ARG A 439 6.85 -6.56 9.96
C ARG A 439 7.00 -7.59 11.07
N ALA A 440 8.22 -7.93 11.48
CA ALA A 440 8.45 -8.94 12.51
C ALA A 440 8.01 -8.43 13.88
N GLU A 441 8.31 -7.17 14.21
CA GLU A 441 7.87 -6.52 15.45
C GLU A 441 6.34 -6.40 15.51
N LEU A 442 5.70 -5.91 14.43
CA LEU A 442 4.24 -5.79 14.35
C LEU A 442 3.56 -7.16 14.47
N SER A 443 4.12 -8.18 13.81
CA SER A 443 3.61 -9.55 13.88
C SER A 443 3.72 -10.13 15.28
N ALA A 444 4.88 -10.01 15.92
CA ALA A 444 5.11 -10.50 17.28
C ALA A 444 4.22 -9.78 18.30
N GLY A 445 4.10 -8.45 18.17
CA GLY A 445 3.25 -7.62 19.00
C GLY A 445 1.78 -8.05 18.92
N PHE A 446 1.24 -8.21 17.70
CA PHE A 446 -0.13 -8.66 17.53
C PHE A 446 -0.33 -10.11 18.01
N ALA A 447 0.60 -11.02 17.69
CA ALA A 447 0.52 -12.41 18.11
C ALA A 447 0.46 -12.56 19.64
N SER A 448 1.10 -11.66 20.39
CA SER A 448 1.03 -11.64 21.87
C SER A 448 -0.39 -11.35 22.41
N CYS A 449 -1.25 -10.75 21.58
CA CYS A 449 -2.62 -10.41 21.91
C CYS A 449 -3.60 -11.56 21.62
N LEU A 450 -3.21 -12.57 20.84
CA LEU A 450 -4.05 -13.72 20.51
C LEU A 450 -4.42 -14.53 21.76
N CYS A 451 -5.66 -15.01 21.79
CA CYS A 451 -6.13 -15.94 22.78
C CYS A 451 -5.50 -17.32 22.51
N ARG A 452 -5.01 -17.95 23.58
CA ARG A 452 -4.48 -19.32 23.53
C ARG A 452 -5.59 -20.34 23.59
#